data_AF-A0AAQ3L2T8-F1
#
_entry.id   AF-A0AAQ3L2T8-F1
#
_cell.length_a   1.000
_cell.length_b   1.000
_cell.length_c   1.000
_cell.angle_alpha   90.00
_cell.angle_beta   90.00
_cell.angle_gamma   90.00
#
_symmetry.space_group_name_H-M   'P 1'
#
loop_
_entity.id
_entity.type
_entity.pdbx_description
1 polymer ?
#
loop_
_entity_poly.entity_id
_entity_poly.type
_entity_poly.pdbx_seq_one_letter_code
_entity_poly.pdbx_strand_id
1 'polypeptide(L)'
;MGVHSTSVKRIGRTVLQLREKNPVKPKVRRKLRKLRKIIPGCHAVGLDELLQRTAEHISFLELQVIILRRKSNPHGASGYVFS
;
A
#
# COMPACT_ATOMS: atom_id res chain seq x y z
N MET A 1 0.21 -11.61 63.52
CA MET A 1 1.08 -10.41 63.42
C MET A 1 1.68 -10.41 62.02
N GLY A 2 1.43 -9.37 61.21
CA GLY A 2 2.14 -9.12 59.95
C GLY A 2 1.32 -9.29 58.67
N VAL A 3 0.45 -8.31 58.39
CA VAL A 3 -0.26 -8.08 57.13
C VAL A 3 0.59 -7.24 56.14
N HIS A 4 0.17 -7.25 54.86
CA HIS A 4 0.60 -6.43 53.71
C HIS A 4 1.82 -6.99 52.92
N SER A 5 1.78 -7.14 51.60
CA SER A 5 1.48 -6.04 50.67
C SER A 5 0.86 -6.51 49.35
N THR A 6 -0.13 -5.74 48.92
CA THR A 6 -0.71 -5.72 47.57
C THR A 6 0.33 -5.22 46.56
N SER A 7 0.46 -5.91 45.42
CA SER A 7 1.08 -5.31 44.23
C SER A 7 0.17 -5.55 43.04
N VAL A 8 -0.67 -4.54 42.83
CA VAL A 8 -1.48 -4.33 41.64
C VAL A 8 -0.56 -4.36 40.43
N LYS A 9 -0.53 -5.48 39.69
CA LYS A 9 0.12 -5.56 38.38
C LYS A 9 -0.67 -4.68 37.41
N ARG A 10 -0.21 -3.43 37.36
CA ARG A 10 -0.58 -2.34 36.46
C ARG A 10 -0.99 -2.86 35.08
N ILE A 11 -2.28 -2.72 34.79
CA ILE A 11 -2.79 -1.87 33.71
C ILE A 11 -1.67 -1.45 32.74
N GLY A 12 -1.41 -2.25 31.71
CA GLY A 12 -0.25 -2.00 30.85
C GLY A 12 -0.20 -2.71 29.52
N ARG A 13 -1.27 -3.43 29.09
CA ARG A 13 -1.33 -4.04 27.75
C ARG A 13 -2.71 -4.01 27.10
N THR A 14 -3.59 -3.12 27.56
CA THR A 14 -4.96 -2.98 27.03
C THR A 14 -5.14 -1.71 26.18
N VAL A 15 -4.04 -1.07 25.72
CA VAL A 15 -4.10 0.22 25.00
C VAL A 15 -3.15 0.27 23.78
N LEU A 16 -2.99 -0.84 23.05
CA LEU A 16 -2.36 -0.83 21.71
C LEU A 16 -3.06 -1.74 20.70
N GLN A 17 -4.31 -2.10 20.97
CA GLN A 17 -5.23 -2.55 19.93
C GLN A 17 -6.40 -1.59 19.86
N LEU A 18 -6.09 -0.30 19.72
CA LEU A 18 -6.90 0.60 18.90
C LEU A 18 -6.76 0.10 17.45
N ARG A 19 -7.25 -1.11 17.21
CA ARG A 19 -7.41 -1.70 15.90
C ARG A 19 -8.48 -0.82 15.29
N GLU A 20 -8.06 0.22 14.59
CA GLU A 20 -8.89 0.97 13.64
C GLU A 20 -9.80 -0.06 12.97
N LYS A 21 -11.05 -0.10 13.42
CA LYS A 21 -12.11 -0.87 12.79
C LYS A 21 -12.46 -0.09 11.53
N ASN A 22 -11.52 -0.06 10.60
CA ASN A 22 -11.72 0.46 9.27
C ASN A 22 -12.86 -0.37 8.65
N PRO A 23 -13.97 0.23 8.20
CA PRO A 23 -15.12 -0.47 7.60
C PRO A 23 -14.81 -1.06 6.22
N VAL A 24 -13.53 -1.15 5.88
CA VAL A 24 -13.03 -1.63 4.60
C VAL A 24 -13.34 -3.12 4.50
N LYS A 25 -14.24 -3.45 3.57
CA LYS A 25 -14.68 -4.82 3.25
C LYS A 25 -13.45 -5.75 3.18
N PRO A 26 -13.48 -6.97 3.75
CA PRO A 26 -12.33 -7.89 3.78
C PRO A 26 -11.65 -8.11 2.41
N LYS A 27 -12.44 -8.09 1.33
CA LYS A 27 -11.97 -8.14 -0.07
C LYS A 27 -11.05 -6.97 -0.42
N VAL A 28 -11.41 -5.75 -0.04
CA VAL A 28 -10.62 -4.53 -0.30
C VAL A 28 -9.31 -4.58 0.50
N ARG A 29 -9.34 -5.03 1.76
CA ARG A 29 -8.11 -5.23 2.55
C ARG A 29 -7.15 -6.23 1.90
N ARG A 30 -7.67 -7.31 1.32
CA ARG A 30 -6.85 -8.29 0.57
C ARG A 30 -6.22 -7.64 -0.67
N LYS A 31 -6.97 -6.81 -1.41
CA LYS A 31 -6.45 -6.06 -2.56
C LYS A 31 -5.34 -5.08 -2.15
N LEU A 32 -5.56 -4.31 -1.08
CA LEU A 32 -4.55 -3.36 -0.56
C LEU A 32 -3.26 -4.07 -0.11
N ARG A 33 -3.37 -5.23 0.56
CA ARG A 33 -2.18 -6.04 0.90
C ARG A 33 -1.42 -6.52 -0.33
N LYS A 34 -2.13 -6.86 -1.41
CA LYS A 34 -1.49 -7.23 -2.68
C LYS A 34 -0.82 -6.03 -3.32
N LEU A 35 -1.50 -4.88 -3.34
CA LEU A 35 -0.97 -3.65 -3.91
C LEU A 35 0.35 -3.25 -3.24
N ARG A 36 0.44 -3.28 -1.90
CA ARG A 36 1.70 -3.03 -1.16
C ARG A 36 2.87 -3.95 -1.53
N LYS A 37 2.59 -5.16 -2.02
CA LYS A 37 3.64 -6.11 -2.44
C LYS A 37 4.11 -5.85 -3.87
N ILE A 38 3.29 -5.20 -4.69
CA ILE A 38 3.57 -4.92 -6.10
C ILE A 38 4.31 -3.59 -6.23
N ILE A 39 3.87 -2.57 -5.49
CA ILE A 39 4.45 -1.23 -5.59
C ILE A 39 5.79 -1.18 -4.83
N PRO A 40 6.90 -0.82 -5.51
CA PRO A 40 8.20 -0.68 -4.87
C PRO A 40 8.18 0.33 -3.71
N GLY A 41 8.91 0.04 -2.64
CA GLY A 41 9.06 0.95 -1.48
C GLY A 41 7.81 1.09 -0.58
N CYS A 42 6.72 0.37 -0.84
CA CYS A 42 5.43 0.57 -0.15
C CYS A 42 5.11 -0.43 0.99
N HIS A 43 6.11 -1.13 1.52
CA HIS A 43 5.89 -2.18 2.53
C HIS A 43 5.32 -1.67 3.86
N ALA A 44 5.70 -0.46 4.28
CA ALA A 44 5.35 0.11 5.59
C ALA A 44 4.62 1.47 5.52
N VAL A 45 4.28 1.96 4.32
CA VAL A 45 3.63 3.27 4.12
C VAL A 45 2.14 3.26 4.48
N GLY A 46 1.59 4.45 4.75
CA GLY A 46 0.15 4.66 4.98
C GLY A 46 -0.71 4.40 3.73
N LEU A 47 -2.04 4.41 3.88
CA LEU A 47 -2.95 4.16 2.76
C LEU A 47 -2.86 5.23 1.68
N ASP A 48 -2.87 6.51 2.08
CA ASP A 48 -2.84 7.62 1.12
C ASP A 48 -1.53 7.64 0.34
N GLU A 49 -0.41 7.47 1.05
CA GLU A 49 0.91 7.35 0.41
C GLU A 49 0.98 6.13 -0.51
N LEU A 50 0.43 4.97 -0.11
CA LEU A 50 0.36 3.79 -0.99
C LEU A 50 -0.37 4.11 -2.29
N LEU A 51 -1.51 4.80 -2.22
CA LEU A 51 -2.31 5.14 -3.39
C LEU A 51 -1.60 6.18 -4.27
N GLN A 52 -0.97 7.18 -3.67
CA GLN A 52 -0.17 8.17 -4.39
C GLN A 52 1.01 7.51 -5.12
N ARG A 53 1.81 6.71 -4.41
CA ARG A 53 2.93 5.95 -4.99
C ARG A 53 2.47 4.99 -6.07
N THR A 54 1.28 4.42 -5.94
CA THR A 54 0.68 3.58 -6.98
C THR A 54 0.45 4.39 -8.26
N ALA A 55 -0.15 5.58 -8.15
CA ALA A 55 -0.38 6.45 -9.30
C ALA A 55 0.95 6.85 -9.97
N GLU A 56 1.94 7.29 -9.19
CA GLU A 56 3.28 7.61 -9.68
C GLU A 56 3.94 6.43 -10.42
N HIS A 57 3.83 5.22 -9.85
CA HIS A 57 4.41 4.03 -10.44
C HIS A 57 3.73 3.61 -11.75
N ILE A 58 2.39 3.73 -11.84
CA ILE A 58 1.65 3.49 -13.09
C ILE A 58 2.15 4.46 -14.17
N SER A 59 2.16 5.76 -13.88
CA SER A 59 2.62 6.77 -14.85
C SER A 59 4.06 6.53 -15.31
N PHE A 60 4.94 6.13 -14.40
CA PHE A 60 6.32 5.79 -14.74
C PHE A 60 6.41 4.58 -15.68
N LEU A 61 5.67 3.51 -15.40
CA LEU A 61 5.63 2.32 -16.26
C LEU A 61 5.03 2.62 -17.63
N GLU A 62 3.98 3.43 -17.71
CA GLU A 62 3.39 3.87 -18.97
C GLU A 62 4.42 4.61 -19.83
N LEU A 63 5.17 5.55 -19.24
CA LEU A 63 6.23 6.27 -19.93
C LEU A 63 7.32 5.32 -20.43
N GLN A 64 7.76 4.36 -19.61
CA GLN A 64 8.74 3.35 -20.02
C GLN A 64 8.24 2.53 -21.21
N VAL A 65 6.98 2.07 -21.17
CA VAL A 65 6.37 1.31 -22.26
C VAL A 65 6.32 2.13 -23.54
N ILE A 66 5.96 3.42 -23.48
CA ILE A 66 5.97 4.33 -24.64
C ILE A 66 7.37 4.43 -25.24
N ILE A 67 8.39 4.68 -24.42
CA ILE A 67 9.77 4.82 -24.89
C ILE A 67 10.26 3.52 -25.52
N LEU A 68 10.01 2.38 -24.86
CA LEU A 68 10.42 1.07 -25.35
C LEU A 68 9.72 0.72 -26.68
N ARG A 69 8.42 1.01 -26.82
CA ARG A 69 7.68 0.81 -28.08
C ARG A 69 8.22 1.68 -29.21
N ARG A 70 8.58 2.95 -28.92
CA ARG A 70 9.22 3.82 -29.92
C ARG A 70 10.60 3.32 -30.33
N LYS A 71 11.39 2.79 -29.38
CA LYS A 71 12.70 2.20 -29.66
C LYS A 71 12.61 0.89 -30.44
N SER A 72 11.64 0.03 -30.11
CA SER A 72 11.45 -1.25 -30.79
C SER A 72 10.75 -1.11 -32.14
N ASN A 73 10.11 0.03 -32.41
CA ASN A 73 9.51 0.34 -33.71
C ASN A 73 10.08 1.66 -34.27
N PRO A 74 11.33 1.65 -34.76
CA PRO A 74 11.98 2.86 -35.30
C PRO A 74 11.33 3.37 -36.60
N HIS A 75 10.40 2.62 -37.20
CA HIS A 75 9.67 3.01 -38.41
C HIS A 75 8.18 3.01 -38.08
N GLY A 76 7.67 4.18 -37.69
CA GLY A 76 6.29 4.36 -37.27
C GLY A 76 5.28 3.77 -38.26
N ALA A 77 4.68 2.64 -37.88
CA ALA A 77 3.41 2.22 -38.44
C ALA A 77 2.31 2.89 -37.60
N SER A 78 1.85 4.01 -38.14
CA SER A 78 0.55 4.65 -37.97
C SER A 78 -0.50 3.79 -37.24
N GLY A 79 -1.17 4.39 -36.25
CA GLY A 79 -2.54 4.04 -35.89
C GLY A 79 -2.72 3.11 -34.68
N TYR A 80 -2.62 3.66 -33.48
CA TYR A 80 -3.50 3.26 -32.38
C TYR A 80 -4.04 4.51 -31.70
N VAL A 81 -5.09 5.05 -32.30
CA VAL A 81 -6.02 5.97 -31.64
C VAL A 81 -6.95 5.10 -30.79
N PHE A 82 -6.90 5.25 -29.47
CA PHE A 82 -7.96 4.73 -28.60
C PHE A 82 -9.19 5.64 -28.81
N SER A 83 -10.24 5.09 -29.43
CA SER A 83 -11.62 5.58 -29.31
C SER A 83 -12.32 4.83 -28.17
#